data_AF-A0A7V9AH71-F1
#
_entry.id   AF-A0A7V9AH71-F1
#
_cell.length_a   1.000
_cell.length_b   1.000
_cell.length_c   1.000
_cell.angle_alpha   90.00
_cell.angle_beta   90.00
_cell.angle_gamma   90.00
#
_symmetry.space_group_name_H-M   'P 1'
#
loop_
_entity.id
_entity.type
_entity.pdbx_description
1 polymer ?
#
loop_
_entity_poly.entity_id
_entity_poly.type
_entity_poly.pdbx_seq_one_letter_code
_entity_poly.pdbx_strand_id
1 'polypeptide(L)'
;MKSSSAASGSESNVRELLRREVDPEEYHAIRELWKTHSIAEDNRDIRGLMSTLTEDCVYEVVSTGHRWQGKEGATQFYTQLLTAFPDIHFDLTNIVIG
;
A
#
# COMPACT_ATOMS: atom_id res chain seq x y z
N MET A 1 17.65 0.35 -34.92
CA MET A 1 17.56 -0.63 -33.82
C MET A 1 17.09 0.12 -32.58
N LYS A 2 15.83 -0.08 -32.16
CA LYS A 2 15.32 0.43 -30.87
C LYS A 2 15.51 -0.70 -29.86
N SER A 3 16.44 -0.53 -28.92
CA SER A 3 16.56 -1.42 -27.77
C SER A 3 15.60 -0.90 -26.71
N SER A 4 14.52 -1.65 -26.47
CA SER A 4 13.60 -1.44 -25.36
C SER A 4 14.26 -2.05 -24.12
N SER A 5 14.51 -1.23 -23.09
CA SER A 5 14.92 -1.71 -21.77
C SER A 5 13.66 -2.11 -21.02
N ALA A 6 13.52 -3.40 -20.74
CA ALA A 6 12.49 -3.94 -19.88
C ALA A 6 12.66 -3.41 -18.45
N ALA A 7 11.53 -3.11 -17.80
CA ALA A 7 11.48 -2.75 -16.39
C ALA A 7 11.99 -3.93 -15.54
N SER A 8 13.01 -3.68 -14.70
CA SER A 8 13.53 -4.65 -13.74
C SER A 8 12.62 -4.69 -12.50
N GLY A 9 11.50 -5.39 -12.60
CA GLY A 9 10.89 -6.01 -11.42
C GLY A 9 11.74 -7.22 -11.08
N SER A 10 12.27 -7.29 -9.86
CA SER A 10 12.93 -8.50 -9.35
C SER A 10 12.01 -9.70 -9.58
N GLU A 11 12.39 -10.63 -10.46
CA GLU A 11 11.80 -11.96 -10.53
C GLU A 11 12.17 -12.68 -9.22
N SER A 12 11.49 -12.32 -8.13
CA SER A 12 11.52 -13.11 -6.92
C SER A 12 11.20 -14.56 -7.29
N ASN A 13 12.04 -15.48 -6.82
CA ASN A 13 11.86 -16.89 -7.14
C ASN A 13 10.52 -17.34 -6.56
N VAL A 14 9.48 -17.45 -7.39
CA VAL A 14 8.11 -17.78 -6.96
C VAL A 14 8.09 -19.07 -6.13
N ARG A 15 8.98 -20.02 -6.42
CA ARG A 15 9.11 -21.27 -5.65
C ARG A 15 9.63 -21.05 -4.23
N GLU A 16 10.42 -20.02 -4.01
CA GLU A 16 10.89 -19.62 -2.68
C GLU A 16 9.76 -19.01 -1.86
N LEU A 17 8.99 -18.08 -2.46
CA LEU A 17 7.82 -17.48 -1.80
C LEU A 17 6.79 -18.54 -1.40
N LEU A 18 6.47 -19.49 -2.28
CA LEU A 18 5.54 -20.58 -2.00
C LEU A 18 6.02 -21.55 -0.90
N ARG A 19 7.32 -21.58 -0.60
CA ARG A 19 7.88 -22.42 0.46
C ARG A 19 8.05 -21.68 1.77
N ARG A 20 7.80 -20.37 1.81
CA ARG A 20 7.98 -19.57 3.01
C ARG A 20 7.02 -20.07 4.09
N GLU A 21 7.58 -20.45 5.23
CA GLU A 21 6.77 -20.78 6.40
C GLU A 21 6.14 -19.48 6.92
N VAL A 22 4.86 -19.55 7.27
CA VAL A 22 4.12 -18.42 7.83
C VAL A 22 4.25 -18.50 9.34
N ASP A 23 4.91 -17.52 9.94
CA ASP A 23 4.89 -17.32 11.38
C ASP A 23 3.49 -16.83 11.81
N PRO A 24 2.77 -17.57 12.68
CA PRO A 24 1.45 -17.15 13.16
C PRO A 24 1.46 -15.77 13.82
N GLU A 25 2.49 -15.42 14.57
CA GLU A 25 2.54 -14.13 15.28
C GLU A 25 2.68 -12.96 14.31
N GLU A 26 3.58 -13.08 13.34
CA GLU A 26 3.75 -12.10 12.26
C GLU A 26 2.47 -11.99 11.42
N TYR A 27 1.85 -13.11 11.07
CA TYR A 27 0.58 -13.13 10.33
C TYR A 27 -0.49 -12.33 11.07
N HIS A 28 -0.64 -12.56 12.38
CA HIS A 28 -1.59 -11.82 13.21
C HIS A 28 -1.26 -10.32 13.27
N ALA A 29 0.01 -9.96 13.44
CA ALA A 29 0.45 -8.57 13.47
C ALA A 29 0.17 -7.84 12.15
N ILE A 30 0.49 -8.45 11.01
CA ILE A 30 0.21 -7.91 9.67
C ILE A 30 -1.30 -7.74 9.48
N ARG A 31 -2.09 -8.74 9.85
CA ARG A 31 -3.55 -8.69 9.73
C ARG A 31 -4.16 -7.54 10.54
N GLU A 32 -3.72 -7.35 11.77
CA GLU A 32 -4.23 -6.26 12.61
C GLU A 32 -3.77 -4.90 12.10
N LEU A 33 -2.53 -4.77 11.61
CA LEU A 33 -2.06 -3.54 10.97
C LEU A 33 -2.89 -3.16 9.74
N TRP A 34 -3.22 -4.14 8.88
CA TRP A 34 -4.12 -3.93 7.73
C TRP A 34 -5.50 -3.43 8.17
N LYS A 35 -6.09 -4.03 9.20
CA LYS A 35 -7.38 -3.58 9.74
C LYS A 35 -7.30 -2.14 10.25
N THR A 36 -6.27 -1.81 11.02
CA THR A 36 -6.06 -0.44 11.52
C THR A 36 -5.93 0.55 10.37
N HIS A 37 -5.16 0.20 9.34
CA HIS A 37 -5.01 1.03 8.15
C HIS A 37 -6.35 1.26 7.43
N SER A 38 -7.09 0.19 7.13
CA SER A 38 -8.38 0.29 6.42
C SER A 38 -9.43 1.07 7.22
N ILE A 39 -9.47 0.91 8.54
CA ILE A 39 -10.37 1.69 9.41
C ILE A 39 -9.98 3.17 9.39
N ALA A 40 -8.68 3.51 9.40
CA ALA A 40 -8.24 4.89 9.30
C ALA A 40 -8.57 5.49 7.93
N GLU A 41 -8.46 4.71 6.85
CA GLU A 41 -8.82 5.12 5.49
C GLU A 41 -10.30 5.46 5.36
N ASP A 42 -11.18 4.54 5.79
CA ASP A 42 -12.63 4.73 5.72
C ASP A 42 -13.10 5.92 6.60
N ASN A 43 -12.50 6.08 7.79
CA ASN A 43 -12.80 7.22 8.67
C ASN A 43 -12.17 8.54 8.21
N ARG A 44 -11.43 8.56 7.10
CA ARG A 44 -10.67 9.74 6.62
C ARG A 44 -9.68 10.28 7.67
N ASP A 45 -9.15 9.42 8.53
CA ASP A 45 -8.18 9.77 9.56
C ASP A 45 -6.75 9.76 9.00
N ILE A 46 -6.33 10.90 8.46
CA ILE A 46 -4.99 11.08 7.89
C ILE A 46 -3.88 10.78 8.90
N ARG A 47 -4.05 11.14 10.17
CA ARG A 47 -3.03 10.88 11.19
C ARG A 47 -2.95 9.39 11.51
N GLY A 48 -4.11 8.73 11.62
CA GLY A 48 -4.22 7.28 11.74
C GLY A 48 -3.52 6.57 10.59
N LEU A 49 -3.79 6.97 9.35
CA LEU A 49 -3.12 6.42 8.16
C LEU A 49 -1.60 6.55 8.26
N MET A 50 -1.07 7.74 8.53
CA MET A 50 0.38 7.95 8.61
C MET A 50 1.06 7.17 9.74
N SER A 51 0.32 6.78 10.78
CA SER A 51 0.85 5.93 11.85
C SER A 51 1.09 4.48 11.41
N THR A 52 0.41 4.03 10.35
CA THR A 52 0.48 2.65 9.83
C THR A 52 1.47 2.47 8.69
N LEU A 53 1.99 3.56 8.12
CA LEU A 53 2.90 3.55 6.99
C LEU A 53 4.36 3.66 7.45
N THR A 54 5.26 3.07 6.67
CA THR A 54 6.70 3.29 6.85
C THR A 54 7.08 4.72 6.48
N GLU A 55 8.21 5.20 6.99
CA GLU A 55 8.71 6.55 6.68
C GLU A 55 9.00 6.75 5.19
N ASP A 56 9.39 5.67 4.51
CA ASP A 56 9.75 5.62 3.08
C ASP A 56 8.62 5.12 2.17
N CYS A 57 7.37 5.13 2.64
CA CYS A 57 6.23 4.67 1.85
C CYS A 57 6.10 5.41 0.51
N VAL A 58 5.51 4.75 -0.50
CA VAL A 58 5.32 5.32 -1.83
C VAL A 58 3.90 5.04 -2.31
N TYR A 59 3.22 6.08 -2.79
CA TYR A 59 1.99 5.95 -3.55
C TYR A 59 2.30 6.22 -5.03
N GLU A 60 1.84 5.36 -5.92
CA GLU A 60 2.08 5.47 -7.36
C GLU A 60 0.80 5.23 -8.16
N VAL A 61 0.51 6.15 -9.08
CA VAL A 61 -0.49 5.92 -10.13
C VAL A 61 0.23 5.25 -11.29
N VAL A 62 0.15 3.91 -11.35
CA VAL A 62 0.90 3.08 -12.31
C VAL A 62 0.69 3.49 -13.77
N SER A 63 -0.52 3.94 -14.13
CA SER A 63 -0.84 4.34 -15.51
C SER A 63 -0.12 5.63 -15.97
N THR A 64 0.27 6.49 -15.04
CA THR A 64 0.93 7.77 -15.33
C THR A 64 2.37 7.84 -14.82
N GLY A 65 2.78 6.91 -13.95
CA GLY A 65 4.07 6.94 -13.26
C GLY A 65 4.18 8.07 -12.24
N HIS A 66 3.08 8.76 -11.91
CA HIS A 66 3.10 9.81 -10.90
C HIS A 66 3.25 9.20 -9.50
N ARG A 67 4.18 9.75 -8.70
CA ARG A 67 4.58 9.18 -7.41
C ARG A 67 4.61 10.23 -6.32
N TRP A 68 4.15 9.84 -5.14
CA TRP A 68 4.33 10.56 -3.88
C TRP A 68 5.23 9.74 -2.97
N GLN A 69 6.22 10.38 -2.35
CA GLN A 69 7.25 9.71 -1.56
C GLN A 69 7.19 10.13 -0.09
N GLY A 70 7.36 9.15 0.78
CA GLY A 70 7.31 9.27 2.23
C GLY A 70 5.94 9.70 2.76
N LYS A 71 5.87 9.89 4.08
CA LYS A 71 4.63 10.28 4.77
C LYS A 71 4.09 11.65 4.35
N GLU A 72 4.98 12.59 4.03
CA GLU A 72 4.56 13.90 3.49
C GLU A 72 3.86 13.73 2.14
N GLY A 73 4.44 12.94 1.24
CA GLY A 73 3.83 12.61 -0.04
C GLY A 73 2.51 11.85 0.12
N ALA A 74 2.46 10.84 0.99
CA ALA A 74 1.24 10.09 1.26
C ALA A 74 0.13 10.99 1.82
N THR A 75 0.47 11.94 2.71
CA THR A 75 -0.49 12.95 3.21
C THR A 75 -1.04 13.81 2.08
N GLN A 76 -0.18 14.24 1.15
CA GLN A 76 -0.61 15.00 -0.02
C GLN A 76 -1.55 14.16 -0.91
N PHE A 77 -1.20 12.91 -1.19
CA PHE A 77 -2.02 11.98 -1.97
C PHE A 77 -3.42 11.84 -1.38
N TYR A 78 -3.53 11.47 -0.10
CA TYR A 78 -4.82 11.27 0.55
C TYR A 78 -5.64 12.56 0.62
N THR A 79 -5.01 13.71 0.88
CA THR A 79 -5.70 15.00 0.88
C THR A 79 -6.31 15.30 -0.50
N GLN A 80 -5.57 15.06 -1.57
CA GLN A 80 -6.04 15.26 -2.95
C GLN A 80 -7.17 14.29 -3.30
N LEU A 81 -7.01 12.99 -2.99
CA LEU A 81 -8.00 11.95 -3.24
C LEU A 81 -9.33 12.26 -2.55
N LEU A 82 -9.30 12.53 -1.25
CA LEU A 82 -10.50 12.76 -0.44
C LEU A 82 -11.19 14.09 -0.76
N THR A 83 -10.45 15.08 -1.25
CA THR A 83 -11.00 16.34 -1.76
C THR A 83 -11.66 16.16 -3.13
N ALA A 84 -11.03 15.40 -4.02
CA ALA A 84 -11.54 15.17 -5.37
C ALA A 84 -12.79 14.27 -5.38
N PHE A 85 -12.86 13.31 -4.46
CA PHE A 85 -13.98 12.38 -4.30
C PHE A 85 -14.55 12.50 -2.87
N PRO A 86 -15.41 13.50 -2.61
CA PRO A 86 -15.92 13.76 -1.26
C PRO A 86 -16.80 12.62 -0.71
N ASP A 87 -17.44 11.86 -1.60
CA ASP A 87 -18.36 10.76 -1.25
C ASP A 87 -17.72 9.37 -1.37
N ILE A 88 -16.38 9.29 -1.49
CA ILE A 88 -15.68 8.01 -1.56
C ILE A 88 -15.86 7.22 -0.25
N HIS A 89 -16.13 5.93 -0.39
CA HIS A 89 -16.27 4.97 0.70
C HIS A 89 -15.33 3.80 0.48
N PHE A 90 -14.68 3.31 1.54
CA PHE A 90 -13.69 2.26 1.47
C PHE A 90 -14.19 0.99 2.17
N ASP A 91 -14.62 0.01 1.39
CA ASP A 91 -15.07 -1.28 1.89
C ASP A 91 -13.93 -2.33 1.89
N LEU A 92 -13.44 -2.68 3.08
CA LEU A 92 -12.49 -3.79 3.22
C LEU A 92 -13.21 -5.13 3.01
N THR A 93 -12.87 -5.85 1.94
CA THR A 93 -13.51 -7.14 1.62
C THR A 93 -12.68 -8.34 2.07
N ASN A 94 -11.39 -8.39 1.71
CA ASN A 94 -10.51 -9.51 1.99
C ASN A 94 -9.10 -9.01 2.33
N ILE A 95 -8.45 -9.69 3.28
CA ILE A 95 -7.02 -9.53 3.56
C ILE A 95 -6.35 -10.85 3.19
N VAL A 96 -5.40 -10.82 2.26
CA VAL A 96 -4.63 -11.99 1.83
C VAL A 96 -3.18 -11.80 2.27
N ILE A 97 -2.66 -12.74 3.06
CA ILE A 97 -1.28 -12.74 3.58
C ILE A 97 -0.69 -14.11 3.24
N GLY A 98 0.49 -14.13 2.62
CA GLY A 98 1.21 -15.33 2.17
C GLY A 98 2.69 -15.07 1.97
#